data_AF-A0A5J4QG93-F1
#
_entry.id   AF-A0A5J4QG93-F1
#
_cell.length_a   1.000
_cell.length_b   1.000
_cell.length_c   1.000
_cell.angle_alpha   90.00
_cell.angle_beta   90.00
_cell.angle_gamma   90.00
#
_symmetry.space_group_name_H-M   'P 1'
#
loop_
_entity.id
_entity.type
_entity.pdbx_description
1 polymer ?
#
loop_
_entity_poly.entity_id
_entity_poly.type
_entity_poly.pdbx_seq_one_letter_code
_entity_poly.pdbx_strand_id
1 'polypeptide(L)'
;MNMDKNTVIGLVLIGALLIGFSYFSRPNEGQIATAKQYNDSISLIQKQEEEIKTKAEAALINEKVQSRLDSTSLFFRAAQGNEEFTFIENDVVKLTFTNKGGRIYSAMLKKYDGQDMTPLVIFDKNEAFMNFYFYNLKETIQTKDNYFSVVNKSDKEVTMRLSADEESYIDFIYQLHDGSYVTDFTIKAAGMSDKLASSTNYVDIEWKQRARQLEKGYTYENRLSNLTYKRAGDDTDNLSAASGEEKSIVDRLDWVAYKNQFFSSVFISDHDFDKSKLASKPENQGSGYIKSYSAEMNTFFDPTGVEPTVMHFYIGPNHYKTLRALDKGRTEKWELDDLVYLGWPIVRWINQWFTINVFDWLSSIGLSMGMVLLVMTIIIKIIVFPATWKTYRSSAKMRV
;
A
#
# COMPACT_ATOMS: atom_id res chain seq x y z
N MET A 1 59.41 -39.67 21.99
CA MET A 1 57.98 -39.80 21.66
C MET A 1 57.86 -39.54 20.17
N ASN A 2 57.95 -40.59 19.34
CA ASN A 2 57.94 -40.44 17.88
C ASN A 2 56.49 -40.37 17.42
N MET A 3 56.06 -39.19 16.96
CA MET A 3 54.77 -39.05 16.29
C MET A 3 54.77 -39.89 15.01
N ASP A 4 53.76 -40.73 14.85
CA ASP A 4 53.55 -41.53 13.65
C ASP A 4 53.36 -40.60 12.44
N LYS A 5 53.99 -40.94 11.31
CA LYS A 5 53.98 -40.13 10.08
C LYS A 5 52.55 -39.92 9.58
N ASN A 6 51.66 -40.86 9.85
CA ASN A 6 50.25 -40.77 9.52
C ASN A 6 49.50 -39.71 10.35
N THR A 7 49.89 -39.50 11.61
CA THR A 7 49.33 -38.44 12.47
C THR A 7 49.80 -37.06 12.03
N VAL A 8 51.06 -36.93 11.58
CA VAL A 8 51.60 -35.68 11.01
C VAL A 8 50.89 -35.31 9.72
N ILE A 9 50.71 -36.28 8.81
CA ILE A 9 50.00 -36.07 7.54
C ILE A 9 48.53 -35.69 7.79
N GLY A 10 47.85 -36.34 8.75
CA GLY A 10 46.49 -35.99 9.14
C GLY A 10 46.36 -34.56 9.67
N LEU A 11 47.30 -34.10 10.51
CA LEU A 11 47.32 -32.72 11.03
C LEU A 11 47.59 -31.68 9.93
N VAL A 12 48.47 -31.99 8.97
CA VAL A 12 48.73 -31.10 7.83
C VAL A 12 47.51 -31.00 6.91
N LEU A 13 46.81 -32.12 6.66
CA LEU A 13 45.58 -32.12 5.88
C LEU A 13 44.46 -31.35 6.56
N ILE A 14 44.27 -31.51 7.87
CA ILE A 14 43.30 -30.74 8.65
C ILE A 14 43.65 -29.24 8.64
N GLY A 15 44.93 -28.89 8.79
CA GLY A 15 45.40 -27.51 8.69
C GLY A 15 45.12 -26.89 7.31
N ALA A 16 45.40 -27.62 6.23
CA ALA A 16 45.11 -27.18 4.87
C ALA A 16 43.59 -27.03 4.61
N LEU A 17 42.77 -27.90 5.18
CA LEU A 17 41.32 -27.87 5.05
C LEU A 17 40.71 -26.69 5.82
N LEU A 18 41.22 -26.38 7.02
CA LEU A 18 40.79 -25.22 7.81
C LEU A 18 41.22 -23.89 7.19
N ILE A 19 42.42 -23.81 6.59
CA ILE A 19 42.87 -22.63 5.87
C ILE A 19 42.06 -22.44 4.57
N GLY A 20 41.78 -23.51 3.83
CA GLY A 20 40.92 -23.48 2.65
C GLY A 20 39.49 -23.06 2.98
N PHE A 21 38.91 -23.62 4.05
CA PHE A 21 37.58 -23.23 4.54
C PHE A 21 37.55 -21.77 5.01
N SER A 22 38.55 -21.31 5.76
CA SER A 22 38.65 -19.91 6.19
C SER A 22 38.80 -18.95 5.02
N TYR A 23 39.54 -19.31 3.97
CA TYR A 23 39.70 -18.50 2.76
C TYR A 23 38.39 -18.44 1.94
N PHE A 24 37.66 -19.55 1.84
CA PHE A 24 36.39 -19.63 1.10
C PHE A 24 35.18 -19.10 1.88
N SER A 25 35.26 -19.05 3.21
CA SER A 25 34.21 -18.52 4.10
C SER A 25 34.44 -17.07 4.53
N ARG A 26 35.42 -16.35 3.95
CA ARG A 26 35.54 -14.90 4.13
C ARG A 26 34.33 -14.21 3.47
N PRO A 27 33.56 -13.39 4.21
CA PRO A 27 32.45 -12.66 3.63
C PRO A 27 32.97 -11.73 2.53
N ASN A 28 32.37 -11.81 1.34
CA ASN A 28 32.74 -10.98 0.19
C ASN A 28 32.37 -9.51 0.46
N GLU A 29 33.02 -8.54 -0.19
CA GLU A 29 32.84 -7.10 0.10
C GLU A 29 31.37 -6.65 0.04
N GLY A 30 30.56 -7.27 -0.83
CA GLY A 30 29.12 -7.04 -0.92
C GLY A 30 28.32 -7.45 0.32
N GLN A 31 28.72 -8.50 1.04
CA GLN A 31 28.07 -8.95 2.30
C GLN A 31 28.44 -8.05 3.48
N ILE A 32 29.67 -7.51 3.49
CA ILE A 32 30.13 -6.56 4.51
C ILE A 32 29.44 -5.20 4.29
N ALA A 33 29.23 -4.80 3.03
CA ALA A 33 28.49 -3.60 2.68
C ALA A 33 27.00 -3.71 3.06
N THR A 34 26.34 -4.84 2.79
CA THR A 34 24.94 -5.08 3.22
C THR A 34 24.82 -5.15 4.73
N ALA A 35 25.77 -5.76 5.44
CA ALA A 35 25.75 -5.79 6.91
C ALA A 35 25.98 -4.40 7.54
N LYS A 36 26.82 -3.55 6.93
CA LYS A 36 26.98 -2.15 7.35
C LYS A 36 25.74 -1.32 7.06
N GLN A 37 25.17 -1.43 5.85
CA GLN A 37 23.89 -0.80 5.52
C GLN A 37 22.79 -1.26 6.48
N TYR A 38 22.74 -2.54 6.82
CA TYR A 38 21.80 -3.08 7.80
C TYR A 38 21.98 -2.42 9.18
N ASN A 39 23.21 -2.38 9.72
CA ASN A 39 23.47 -1.74 11.01
C ASN A 39 23.22 -0.22 11.00
N ASP A 40 23.58 0.47 9.92
CA ASP A 40 23.32 1.89 9.75
C ASP A 40 21.81 2.15 9.66
N SER A 41 21.06 1.27 8.98
CA SER A 41 19.60 1.32 8.90
C SER A 41 18.92 1.02 10.24
N ILE A 42 19.47 0.16 11.11
CA ILE A 42 18.97 -0.01 12.49
C ILE A 42 19.12 1.28 13.30
N SER A 43 20.24 2.00 13.16
CA SER A 43 20.43 3.28 13.87
C SER A 43 19.52 4.40 13.34
N LEU A 44 19.21 4.38 12.05
CA LEU A 44 18.21 5.27 11.43
C LEU A 44 16.80 4.95 11.92
N ILE A 45 16.41 3.67 12.00
CA ILE A 45 15.12 3.25 12.55
C ILE A 45 14.98 3.71 14.00
N GLN A 46 16.02 3.57 14.83
CA GLN A 46 15.96 4.00 16.23
C GLN A 46 15.77 5.52 16.37
N LYS A 47 16.52 6.32 15.59
CA LYS A 47 16.33 7.78 15.56
C LYS A 47 14.96 8.17 15.02
N GLN A 48 14.47 7.44 14.01
CA GLN A 48 13.16 7.66 13.41
C GLN A 48 12.02 7.28 14.38
N GLU A 49 12.17 6.21 15.15
CA GLU A 49 11.23 5.83 16.21
C GLU A 49 11.21 6.88 17.33
N GLU A 50 12.36 7.46 17.70
CA GLU A 50 12.44 8.56 18.64
C GLU A 50 11.81 9.85 18.09
N GLU A 51 12.04 10.19 16.81
CA GLU A 51 11.39 11.31 16.13
C GLU A 51 9.86 11.13 16.04
N ILE A 52 9.40 9.93 15.66
CA ILE A 52 7.96 9.61 15.58
C ILE A 52 7.33 9.63 16.98
N LYS A 53 7.99 9.08 18.00
CA LYS A 53 7.51 9.17 19.39
C LYS A 53 7.45 10.61 19.88
N THR A 54 8.46 11.41 19.58
CA THR A 54 8.48 12.83 19.96
C THR A 54 7.37 13.61 19.24
N LYS A 55 7.13 13.32 17.95
CA LYS A 55 6.02 13.89 17.18
C LYS A 55 4.64 13.42 17.70
N ALA A 56 4.51 12.15 18.07
CA ALA A 56 3.29 11.58 18.64
C ALA A 56 3.01 12.13 20.05
N GLU A 57 4.03 12.29 20.88
CA GLU A 57 3.93 12.93 22.20
C GLU A 57 3.59 14.42 22.06
N ALA A 58 4.17 15.14 21.10
CA ALA A 58 3.78 16.51 20.77
C ALA A 58 2.32 16.60 20.27
N ALA A 59 1.88 15.65 19.44
CA ALA A 59 0.48 15.57 18.99
C ALA A 59 -0.49 15.27 20.15
N LEU A 60 -0.12 14.38 21.08
CA LEU A 60 -0.90 14.03 22.27
C LEU A 60 -0.96 15.17 23.30
N ILE A 61 0.11 15.95 23.42
CA ILE A 61 0.13 17.18 24.22
C ILE A 61 -0.80 18.22 23.60
N ASN A 62 -0.80 18.36 22.27
CA ASN A 62 -1.73 19.25 21.56
C ASN A 62 -3.20 18.81 21.75
N GLU A 63 -3.46 17.50 21.79
CA GLU A 63 -4.79 16.93 22.10
C GLU A 63 -5.26 17.24 23.54
N LYS A 64 -4.35 17.39 24.51
CA LYS A 64 -4.68 17.83 25.88
C LYS A 64 -4.87 19.35 26.02
N VAL A 65 -4.35 20.16 25.09
CA VAL A 65 -4.55 21.63 25.05
C VAL A 65 -5.90 22.01 24.40
N GLN A 66 -6.64 21.01 23.91
CA GLN A 66 -7.93 21.12 23.22
C GLN A 66 -9.09 21.51 24.17
N SER A 67 -8.99 22.71 24.77
CA SER A 67 -10.11 23.43 25.39
C SER A 67 -10.11 24.93 25.07
N ARG A 68 -9.14 25.43 24.30
CA ARG A 68 -9.17 26.80 23.75
C ARG A 68 -8.69 26.78 22.31
N LEU A 69 -9.60 26.98 21.35
CA LEU A 69 -9.21 27.41 20.02
C LEU A 69 -8.42 28.72 20.18
N ASP A 70 -7.14 28.71 19.86
CA ASP A 70 -6.31 29.91 19.84
C ASP A 70 -6.70 30.75 18.62
N SER A 71 -7.26 31.94 18.86
CA SER A 71 -7.64 32.87 17.80
C SER A 71 -6.47 33.36 16.94
N THR A 72 -5.24 33.07 17.35
CA THR A 72 -4.01 33.39 16.61
C THR A 72 -3.49 32.24 15.74
N SER A 73 -4.11 31.07 15.77
CA SER A 73 -3.76 29.93 14.90
C SER A 73 -3.99 30.29 13.43
N LEU A 74 -3.08 29.83 12.56
CA LEU A 74 -3.08 30.14 11.13
C LEU A 74 -4.40 29.77 10.44
N PHE A 75 -5.02 28.68 10.91
CA PHE A 75 -6.25 28.13 10.36
C PHE A 75 -7.43 28.23 11.33
N PHE A 76 -7.42 29.19 12.26
CA PHE A 76 -8.49 29.35 13.28
C PHE A 76 -9.91 29.41 12.68
N ARG A 77 -10.07 30.04 11.51
CA ARG A 77 -11.36 30.07 10.79
C ARG A 77 -11.73 28.70 10.24
N ALA A 78 -10.77 28.00 9.64
CA ALA A 78 -11.00 26.65 9.09
C ALA A 78 -11.24 25.62 10.19
N ALA A 79 -10.75 25.82 11.43
CA ALA A 79 -11.06 24.96 12.57
C ALA A 79 -12.53 25.08 13.05
N GLN A 80 -13.27 26.09 12.56
CA GLN A 80 -14.66 26.35 12.90
C GLN A 80 -15.55 26.08 11.68
N GLY A 81 -16.24 24.95 11.68
CA GLY A 81 -17.11 24.58 10.58
C GLY A 81 -18.03 23.42 10.95
N ASN A 82 -18.98 23.18 10.05
CA ASN A 82 -19.82 21.99 10.08
C ASN A 82 -19.31 21.00 9.04
N GLU A 83 -19.45 19.71 9.35
CA GLU A 83 -19.10 18.66 8.41
C GLU A 83 -20.13 18.60 7.27
N GLU A 84 -19.64 18.70 6.05
CA GLU A 84 -20.41 18.67 4.80
C GLU A 84 -19.82 17.64 3.85
N PHE A 85 -20.68 17.10 2.97
CA PHE A 85 -20.31 16.03 2.06
C PHE A 85 -20.49 16.43 0.60
N THR A 86 -19.53 16.04 -0.22
CA THR A 86 -19.60 16.17 -1.68
C THR A 86 -19.18 14.85 -2.32
N PHE A 87 -19.52 14.62 -3.58
CA PHE A 87 -19.12 13.40 -4.28
C PHE A 87 -18.71 13.69 -5.72
N ILE A 88 -17.88 12.80 -6.25
CA ILE A 88 -17.56 12.67 -7.67
C ILE A 88 -17.81 11.21 -8.07
N GLU A 89 -18.17 10.95 -9.33
CA GLU A 89 -18.40 9.60 -9.82
C GLU A 89 -18.14 9.42 -11.32
N ASN A 90 -17.90 8.16 -11.70
CA ASN A 90 -17.85 7.73 -13.09
C ASN A 90 -18.69 6.44 -13.25
N ASP A 91 -18.49 5.68 -14.33
CA ASP A 91 -19.26 4.46 -14.59
C ASP A 91 -18.98 3.30 -13.63
N VAL A 92 -17.86 3.33 -12.89
CA VAL A 92 -17.36 2.20 -12.10
C VAL A 92 -17.19 2.49 -10.62
N VAL A 93 -17.03 3.75 -10.21
CA VAL A 93 -16.84 4.14 -8.81
C VAL A 93 -17.57 5.45 -8.49
N LYS A 94 -18.03 5.55 -7.24
CA LYS A 94 -18.52 6.78 -6.63
C LYS A 94 -17.74 7.04 -5.35
N LEU A 95 -17.12 8.21 -5.26
CA LEU A 95 -16.36 8.65 -4.10
C LEU A 95 -17.09 9.80 -3.42
N THR A 96 -17.34 9.66 -2.12
CA THR A 96 -17.87 10.73 -1.28
C THR A 96 -16.72 11.28 -0.44
N PHE A 97 -16.64 12.60 -0.34
CA PHE A 97 -15.64 13.34 0.42
C PHE A 97 -16.32 14.09 1.56
N THR A 98 -15.58 14.24 2.66
CA THR A 98 -15.95 15.13 3.75
C THR A 98 -15.07 16.37 3.68
N ASN A 99 -15.68 17.54 3.90
CA ASN A 99 -14.92 18.78 4.02
C ASN A 99 -14.05 18.80 5.28
N LYS A 100 -14.35 17.98 6.30
CA LYS A 100 -13.53 17.84 7.50
C LYS A 100 -12.29 17.00 7.20
N GLY A 101 -11.13 17.64 7.21
CA GLY A 101 -9.87 17.05 6.76
C GLY A 101 -9.71 16.87 5.26
N GLY A 102 -10.70 17.30 4.47
CA GLY A 102 -10.64 17.26 3.01
C GLY A 102 -10.40 15.86 2.45
N ARG A 103 -10.94 14.82 3.08
CA ARG A 103 -10.59 13.40 2.79
C ARG A 103 -11.72 12.63 2.11
N ILE A 104 -11.37 11.49 1.50
CA ILE A 104 -12.36 10.50 1.06
C ILE A 104 -13.07 9.93 2.30
N TYR A 105 -14.39 10.06 2.32
CA TYR A 105 -15.29 9.60 3.37
C TYR A 105 -15.85 8.20 3.08
N SER A 106 -16.14 7.92 1.81
CA SER A 106 -16.75 6.65 1.38
C SER A 106 -16.34 6.32 -0.05
N ALA A 107 -16.16 5.03 -0.34
CA ALA A 107 -15.87 4.55 -1.69
C ALA A 107 -16.78 3.37 -2.07
N MET A 108 -17.61 3.57 -3.10
CA MET A 108 -18.56 2.59 -3.60
C MET A 108 -18.19 2.15 -5.02
N LEU A 109 -18.11 0.84 -5.25
CA LEU A 109 -17.84 0.26 -6.57
C LEU A 109 -19.14 -0.14 -7.26
N LYS A 110 -19.46 0.52 -8.37
CA LYS A 110 -20.76 0.42 -9.07
C LYS A 110 -20.95 -0.87 -9.88
N LYS A 111 -19.90 -1.68 -10.05
CA LYS A 111 -19.89 -2.93 -10.83
C LYS A 111 -19.89 -4.19 -9.96
N TYR A 112 -19.92 -4.04 -8.64
CA TYR A 112 -19.82 -5.13 -7.69
C TYR A 112 -20.90 -4.99 -6.63
N ASP A 113 -21.43 -6.13 -6.20
CA ASP A 113 -22.37 -6.19 -5.10
C ASP A 113 -21.68 -6.70 -3.84
N GLY A 114 -22.09 -6.19 -2.69
CA GLY A 114 -21.75 -6.72 -1.38
C GLY A 114 -22.53 -8.00 -1.06
N GLN A 115 -22.31 -8.51 0.15
CA GLN A 115 -22.91 -9.77 0.61
C GLN A 115 -24.45 -9.75 0.64
N ASP A 116 -25.03 -8.55 0.75
CA ASP A 116 -26.47 -8.28 0.81
C ASP A 116 -27.09 -7.95 -0.55
N MET A 117 -26.34 -8.13 -1.65
CA MET A 117 -26.75 -7.80 -3.03
C MET A 117 -27.01 -6.29 -3.25
N THR A 118 -26.42 -5.44 -2.42
CA THR A 118 -26.39 -3.99 -2.64
C THR A 118 -25.03 -3.57 -3.20
N PRO A 119 -24.88 -2.38 -3.82
CA PRO A 119 -23.60 -1.93 -4.34
C PRO A 119 -22.47 -2.00 -3.30
N LEU A 120 -21.33 -2.56 -3.70
CA LEU A 120 -20.20 -2.81 -2.82
C LEU A 120 -19.58 -1.49 -2.31
N VAL A 121 -19.51 -1.34 -1.00
CA VAL A 121 -18.82 -0.23 -0.32
C VAL A 121 -17.54 -0.76 0.33
N ILE A 122 -16.39 -0.22 -0.10
CA ILE A 122 -15.06 -0.66 0.39
C ILE A 122 -14.81 -0.17 1.81
N PHE A 123 -15.17 1.08 2.08
CA PHE A 123 -15.15 1.70 3.40
C PHE A 123 -16.18 2.84 3.46
N ASP A 124 -16.64 3.16 4.66
CA ASP A 124 -17.54 4.28 4.93
C ASP A 124 -17.24 4.94 6.28
N LYS A 125 -17.46 6.25 6.38
CA LYS A 125 -17.44 7.04 7.62
C LYS A 125 -16.10 7.02 8.37
N ASN A 126 -16.04 6.27 9.46
CA ASN A 126 -14.92 6.15 10.40
C ASN A 126 -14.09 4.89 10.13
N GLU A 127 -14.45 4.10 9.12
CA GLU A 127 -13.67 2.96 8.68
C GLU A 127 -12.46 3.38 7.85
N ALA A 128 -12.47 4.59 7.28
CA ALA A 128 -11.32 5.20 6.67
C ALA A 128 -11.00 6.52 7.38
N PHE A 129 -9.71 6.77 7.57
CA PHE A 129 -9.20 7.98 8.17
C PHE A 129 -7.96 8.43 7.41
N MET A 130 -7.83 9.74 7.23
CA MET A 130 -6.69 10.35 6.59
C MET A 130 -6.43 11.72 7.23
N ASN A 131 -5.18 11.98 7.55
CA ASN A 131 -4.72 13.23 8.14
C ASN A 131 -3.38 13.61 7.53
N PHE A 132 -3.23 14.90 7.25
CA PHE A 132 -2.00 15.48 6.75
C PHE A 132 -1.49 16.48 7.78
N TYR A 133 -0.18 16.46 8.01
CA TYR A 133 0.49 17.33 8.96
C TYR A 133 1.34 18.35 8.20
N PHE A 134 0.99 19.62 8.37
CA PHE A 134 1.81 20.74 7.94
C PHE A 134 2.45 21.40 9.16
N TYR A 135 3.63 21.99 8.98
CA TYR A 135 4.40 22.55 10.08
C TYR A 135 4.65 24.03 9.84
N ASN A 136 4.32 24.85 10.84
CA ASN A 136 4.78 26.23 10.91
C ASN A 136 5.74 26.39 12.10
N LEU A 137 6.24 27.61 12.35
CA LEU A 137 7.19 27.87 13.44
C LEU A 137 6.61 27.72 14.86
N LYS A 138 5.28 27.66 15.01
CA LYS A 138 4.58 27.72 16.29
C LYS A 138 3.79 26.45 16.62
N GLU A 139 3.26 25.77 15.62
CA GLU A 139 2.31 24.68 15.76
C GLU A 139 2.39 23.66 14.60
N THR A 140 1.91 22.46 14.91
CA THR A 140 1.62 21.42 13.92
C THR A 140 0.16 21.53 13.51
N ILE A 141 -0.07 21.75 12.22
CA ILE A 141 -1.39 21.90 11.62
C ILE A 141 -1.84 20.53 11.13
N GLN A 142 -2.95 20.03 11.66
CA GLN A 142 -3.52 18.73 11.30
C GLN A 142 -4.81 18.93 10.52
N THR A 143 -4.90 18.37 9.32
CA THR A 143 -6.10 18.57 8.49
C THR A 143 -7.35 17.99 9.14
N LYS A 144 -7.26 16.91 9.92
CA LYS A 144 -8.42 16.29 10.60
C LYS A 144 -9.21 17.26 11.50
N ASP A 145 -8.56 18.31 11.98
CA ASP A 145 -9.14 19.33 12.87
C ASP A 145 -9.66 20.55 12.13
N ASN A 146 -9.57 20.57 10.79
CA ASN A 146 -9.95 21.70 9.95
C ASN A 146 -11.03 21.32 8.91
N TYR A 147 -11.87 22.30 8.58
CA TYR A 147 -12.90 22.22 7.56
C TYR A 147 -12.45 22.97 6.31
N PHE A 148 -12.45 22.26 5.19
CA PHE A 148 -12.09 22.79 3.88
C PHE A 148 -13.33 23.39 3.21
N SER A 149 -13.12 24.37 2.33
CA SER A 149 -14.19 24.91 1.49
C SER A 149 -14.13 24.29 0.10
N VAL A 150 -15.25 23.83 -0.44
CA VAL A 150 -15.29 23.37 -1.85
C VAL A 150 -15.27 24.59 -2.77
N VAL A 151 -14.17 24.79 -3.48
CA VAL A 151 -13.97 25.96 -4.37
C VAL A 151 -14.16 25.63 -5.85
N ASN A 152 -14.09 24.35 -6.21
CA ASN A 152 -14.39 23.85 -7.54
C ASN A 152 -15.03 22.46 -7.44
N LYS A 153 -16.01 22.18 -8.30
CA LYS A 153 -16.70 20.90 -8.37
C LYS A 153 -17.24 20.65 -9.77
N SER A 154 -16.93 19.48 -10.31
CA SER A 154 -17.58 18.87 -11.47
C SER A 154 -18.04 17.44 -11.12
N ASP A 155 -18.51 16.67 -12.11
CA ASP A 155 -18.88 15.26 -11.91
C ASP A 155 -17.68 14.38 -11.54
N LYS A 156 -16.47 14.79 -11.92
CA LYS A 156 -15.23 14.00 -11.80
C LYS A 156 -14.11 14.73 -11.08
N GLU A 157 -14.31 15.98 -10.69
CA GLU A 157 -13.30 16.79 -10.01
C GLU A 157 -13.90 17.47 -8.78
N VAL A 158 -13.14 17.54 -7.70
CA VAL A 158 -13.43 18.42 -6.58
C VAL A 158 -12.15 19.05 -6.06
N THR A 159 -12.16 20.37 -5.88
CA THR A 159 -11.10 21.10 -5.17
C THR A 159 -11.61 21.55 -3.82
N MET A 160 -10.96 21.05 -2.76
CA MET A 160 -11.23 21.42 -1.38
C MET A 160 -10.08 22.30 -0.88
N ARG A 161 -10.39 23.49 -0.42
CA ARG A 161 -9.43 24.51 0.00
C ARG A 161 -9.36 24.66 1.51
N LEU A 162 -8.16 24.54 2.06
CA LEU A 162 -7.84 24.94 3.42
C LEU A 162 -7.28 26.36 3.40
N SER A 163 -8.12 27.35 3.74
CA SER A 163 -7.75 28.78 3.67
C SER A 163 -7.15 29.30 4.97
N ALA A 164 -5.97 29.89 4.90
CA ALA A 164 -5.41 30.71 5.99
C ALA A 164 -5.97 32.13 5.91
N ASP A 165 -5.99 32.69 4.69
CA ASP A 165 -6.70 33.92 4.32
C ASP A 165 -7.07 33.90 2.83
N GLU A 166 -7.33 35.06 2.21
CA GLU A 166 -7.79 35.17 0.82
C GLU A 166 -6.71 34.78 -0.20
N GLU A 167 -5.44 35.06 0.09
CA GLU A 167 -4.32 34.85 -0.83
C GLU A 167 -3.47 33.64 -0.47
N SER A 168 -3.57 33.12 0.76
CA SER A 168 -2.83 31.94 1.20
C SER A 168 -3.72 30.77 1.59
N TYR A 169 -3.48 29.64 0.95
CA TYR A 169 -4.26 28.42 1.15
C TYR A 169 -3.51 27.17 0.68
N ILE A 170 -4.05 26.01 1.04
CA ILE A 170 -3.65 24.70 0.53
C ILE A 170 -4.87 24.07 -0.13
N ASP A 171 -4.77 23.75 -1.41
CA ASP A 171 -5.80 23.07 -2.18
C ASP A 171 -5.52 21.56 -2.23
N PHE A 172 -6.56 20.79 -1.91
CA PHE A 172 -6.66 19.35 -2.14
C PHE A 172 -7.52 19.13 -3.37
N ILE A 173 -6.91 18.69 -4.46
CA ILE A 173 -7.55 18.51 -5.76
C ILE A 173 -7.70 17.01 -6.01
N TYR A 174 -8.93 16.54 -6.14
CA TYR A 174 -9.25 15.16 -6.48
C TYR A 174 -9.82 15.10 -7.89
N GLN A 175 -9.22 14.29 -8.76
CA GLN A 175 -9.66 14.10 -10.13
C GLN A 175 -9.84 12.60 -10.43
N LEU A 176 -11.08 12.21 -10.72
CA LEU A 176 -11.44 10.85 -11.09
C LEU A 176 -11.37 10.68 -12.61
N HIS A 177 -10.67 9.66 -13.07
CA HIS A 177 -10.54 9.35 -14.49
C HIS A 177 -11.74 8.57 -15.03
N ASP A 178 -12.02 8.71 -16.32
CA ASP A 178 -13.10 7.98 -16.97
C ASP A 178 -12.88 6.47 -16.98
N GLY A 179 -13.93 5.72 -16.60
CA GLY A 179 -13.91 4.25 -16.57
C GLY A 179 -12.83 3.64 -15.65
N SER A 180 -12.19 4.44 -14.80
CA SER A 180 -11.06 4.05 -13.98
C SER A 180 -11.42 3.96 -12.49
N TYR A 181 -10.69 3.12 -11.77
CA TYR A 181 -10.70 3.05 -10.31
C TYR A 181 -9.61 3.94 -9.67
N VAL A 182 -8.85 4.67 -10.50
CA VAL A 182 -7.81 5.61 -10.06
C VAL A 182 -8.37 7.02 -9.92
N THR A 183 -8.09 7.65 -8.79
CA THR A 183 -8.34 9.06 -8.52
C THR A 183 -7.02 9.75 -8.24
N ASP A 184 -6.68 10.76 -9.02
CA ASP A 184 -5.52 11.60 -8.76
C ASP A 184 -5.83 12.47 -7.55
N PHE A 185 -4.83 12.65 -6.70
CA PHE A 185 -4.89 13.49 -5.52
C PHE A 185 -3.68 14.41 -5.51
N THR A 186 -3.93 15.70 -5.69
CA THR A 186 -2.89 16.72 -5.72
C THR A 186 -3.01 17.65 -4.52
N ILE A 187 -1.89 17.91 -3.84
CA ILE A 187 -1.79 18.97 -2.83
C ILE A 187 -1.01 20.13 -3.44
N LYS A 188 -1.64 21.32 -3.44
CA LYS A 188 -1.01 22.53 -3.97
C LYS A 188 -1.16 23.71 -3.01
N ALA A 189 -0.04 24.32 -2.65
CA ALA A 189 -0.02 25.54 -1.87
C ALA A 189 -0.17 26.78 -2.76
N ALA A 190 -0.68 27.86 -2.20
CA ALA A 190 -0.58 29.21 -2.75
C ALA A 190 -0.28 30.16 -1.60
N GLY A 191 0.73 31.02 -1.74
CA GLY A 191 1.06 32.03 -0.72
C GLY A 191 1.42 31.48 0.67
N MET A 192 1.89 30.24 0.79
CA MET A 192 2.16 29.59 2.08
C MET A 192 3.63 29.62 2.52
N SER A 193 4.55 30.08 1.66
CA SER A 193 6.01 30.09 1.91
C SER A 193 6.41 30.74 3.23
N ASP A 194 5.81 31.89 3.55
CA ASP A 194 6.12 32.64 4.77
C ASP A 194 5.27 32.22 5.98
N LYS A 195 4.34 31.28 5.76
CA LYS A 195 3.37 30.80 6.76
C LYS A 195 3.72 29.43 7.30
N LEU A 196 4.49 28.66 6.55
CA LEU A 196 5.01 27.35 6.94
C LEU A 196 6.49 27.47 7.29
N ALA A 197 7.00 26.51 8.08
CA ALA A 197 8.41 26.52 8.44
C ALA A 197 9.26 26.24 7.19
N SER A 198 10.27 27.07 6.93
CA SER A 198 11.09 27.02 5.71
C SER A 198 11.89 25.72 5.54
N SER A 199 12.03 24.92 6.60
CA SER A 199 12.64 23.58 6.56
C SER A 199 11.67 22.45 6.19
N THR A 200 10.40 22.77 5.90
CA THR A 200 9.34 21.78 5.69
C THR A 200 9.05 21.63 4.20
N ASN A 201 9.85 20.80 3.53
CA ASN A 201 9.67 20.43 2.13
C ASN A 201 8.95 19.06 1.98
N TYR A 202 8.19 18.69 3.01
CA TYR A 202 7.47 17.43 3.09
C TYR A 202 6.14 17.63 3.81
N VAL A 203 5.21 16.69 3.60
CA VAL A 203 3.97 16.56 4.37
C VAL A 203 3.96 15.19 5.01
N ASP A 204 3.73 15.11 6.34
CA ASP A 204 3.51 13.81 6.99
C ASP A 204 2.05 13.40 6.77
N ILE A 205 1.82 12.10 6.58
CA ILE A 205 0.55 11.50 6.23
C ILE A 205 0.25 10.37 7.20
N GLU A 206 -0.94 10.39 7.77
CA GLU A 206 -1.51 9.28 8.53
C GLU A 206 -2.72 8.75 7.75
N TRP A 207 -2.62 7.51 7.26
CA TRP A 207 -3.70 6.85 6.55
C TRP A 207 -4.09 5.58 7.29
N LYS A 208 -5.38 5.39 7.56
CA LYS A 208 -5.90 4.21 8.26
C LYS A 208 -7.15 3.68 7.58
N GLN A 209 -7.29 2.37 7.56
CA GLN A 209 -8.51 1.73 7.07
C GLN A 209 -8.84 0.47 7.88
N ARG A 210 -10.07 0.37 8.34
CA ARG A 210 -10.65 -0.86 8.87
C ARG A 210 -11.31 -1.62 7.72
N ALA A 211 -10.67 -2.67 7.25
CA ALA A 211 -11.13 -3.45 6.13
C ALA A 211 -12.37 -4.28 6.49
N ARG A 212 -13.50 -4.00 5.84
CA ARG A 212 -14.73 -4.79 5.95
C ARG A 212 -14.50 -6.21 5.50
N GLN A 213 -15.28 -7.12 6.08
CA GLN A 213 -15.46 -8.47 5.57
C GLN A 213 -16.40 -8.42 4.36
N LEU A 214 -15.88 -8.71 3.17
CA LEU A 214 -16.61 -8.65 1.91
C LEU A 214 -17.15 -10.01 1.49
N GLU A 215 -16.56 -11.10 1.99
CA GLU A 215 -16.95 -12.48 1.68
C GLU A 215 -17.56 -13.18 2.89
N LYS A 216 -18.33 -14.26 2.66
CA LYS A 216 -18.89 -15.07 3.76
C LYS A 216 -17.82 -15.78 4.58
N GLY A 217 -16.68 -16.09 3.98
CA GLY A 217 -15.62 -16.91 4.57
C GLY A 217 -14.49 -16.10 5.20
N TYR A 218 -14.67 -15.67 6.45
CA TYR A 218 -13.67 -14.88 7.21
C TYR A 218 -12.24 -15.48 7.13
N THR A 219 -12.06 -16.76 7.41
CA THR A 219 -10.72 -17.38 7.48
C THR A 219 -9.97 -17.31 6.14
N TYR A 220 -10.68 -17.54 5.03
CA TYR A 220 -10.08 -17.55 3.70
C TYR A 220 -9.78 -16.13 3.23
N GLU A 221 -10.74 -15.22 3.42
CA GLU A 221 -10.59 -13.79 3.11
C GLU A 221 -9.43 -13.17 3.90
N ASN A 222 -9.37 -13.42 5.21
CA ASN A 222 -8.30 -12.93 6.08
C ASN A 222 -6.91 -13.42 5.65
N ARG A 223 -6.79 -14.69 5.22
CA ARG A 223 -5.51 -15.25 4.75
C ARG A 223 -5.01 -14.62 3.45
N LEU A 224 -5.92 -14.10 2.62
CA LEU A 224 -5.59 -13.43 1.35
C LEU A 224 -5.59 -11.90 1.47
N SER A 225 -5.83 -11.38 2.67
CA SER A 225 -5.79 -9.97 3.00
C SER A 225 -4.49 -9.64 3.74
N ASN A 226 -3.78 -8.62 3.28
CA ASN A 226 -2.57 -8.13 3.93
C ASN A 226 -2.28 -6.68 3.56
N LEU A 227 -1.41 -6.04 4.33
CA LEU A 227 -0.82 -4.78 3.92
C LEU A 227 0.36 -5.12 3.01
N THR A 228 0.32 -4.64 1.76
CA THR A 228 1.37 -4.85 0.75
C THR A 228 1.97 -3.50 0.38
N TYR A 229 3.26 -3.41 0.08
CA TYR A 229 3.92 -2.18 -0.34
C TYR A 229 4.97 -2.46 -1.41
N LYS A 230 5.27 -1.44 -2.21
CA LYS A 230 6.32 -1.49 -3.24
C LYS A 230 7.45 -0.54 -2.87
N ARG A 231 8.67 -1.05 -2.86
CA ARG A 231 9.88 -0.24 -2.69
C ARG A 231 10.24 0.44 -4.00
N ALA A 232 10.69 1.69 -3.92
CA ALA A 232 11.13 2.44 -5.08
C ALA A 232 12.30 1.74 -5.79
N GLY A 233 12.07 1.35 -7.03
CA GLY A 233 13.05 0.65 -7.87
C GLY A 233 13.35 -0.81 -7.49
N ASP A 234 12.58 -1.44 -6.59
CA ASP A 234 12.77 -2.82 -6.13
C ASP A 234 11.43 -3.57 -6.04
N ASP A 235 11.40 -4.83 -5.61
CA ASP A 235 10.23 -5.70 -5.59
C ASP A 235 9.17 -5.34 -4.53
N THR A 236 7.95 -5.83 -4.77
CA THR A 236 6.82 -5.77 -3.84
C THR A 236 7.04 -6.68 -2.62
N ASP A 237 6.68 -6.21 -1.42
CA ASP A 237 6.75 -6.96 -0.17
C ASP A 237 5.47 -6.75 0.66
N ASN A 238 5.26 -7.52 1.73
CA ASN A 238 4.06 -7.43 2.54
C ASN A 238 4.28 -7.71 4.02
N LEU A 239 3.32 -7.25 4.82
CA LEU A 239 3.19 -7.67 6.22
C LEU A 239 2.44 -9.01 6.30
N SER A 240 2.62 -9.68 7.43
CA SER A 240 1.98 -10.95 7.77
C SER A 240 0.47 -10.91 7.55
N ALA A 241 0.00 -11.86 6.75
CA ALA A 241 -1.44 -12.12 6.62
C ALA A 241 -2.00 -12.82 7.88
N ALA A 242 -1.17 -13.58 8.61
CA ALA A 242 -1.62 -14.47 9.68
C ALA A 242 -1.68 -13.81 11.06
N SER A 243 -0.83 -12.83 11.33
CA SER A 243 -0.65 -12.22 12.64
C SER A 243 -0.70 -10.69 12.57
N GLY A 244 -0.81 -10.06 13.73
CA GLY A 244 -0.52 -8.63 13.84
C GLY A 244 0.96 -8.37 13.58
N GLU A 245 1.26 -7.30 12.85
CA GLU A 245 2.63 -6.86 12.58
C GLU A 245 2.68 -5.34 12.46
N GLU A 246 3.77 -4.76 12.92
CA GLU A 246 4.12 -3.35 12.79
C GLU A 246 5.58 -3.29 12.35
N LYS A 247 5.88 -2.49 11.33
CA LYS A 247 7.18 -2.46 10.68
C LYS A 247 7.52 -1.06 10.20
N SER A 248 8.68 -0.56 10.60
CA SER A 248 9.29 0.64 10.03
C SER A 248 10.09 0.27 8.79
N ILE A 249 9.83 0.94 7.68
CA ILE A 249 10.49 0.75 6.40
C ILE A 249 11.43 1.93 6.16
N VAL A 250 12.71 1.61 5.98
CA VAL A 250 13.77 2.61 5.72
C VAL A 250 13.81 3.00 4.25
N ASP A 251 13.51 2.05 3.36
CA ASP A 251 13.46 2.28 1.93
C ASP A 251 12.28 3.19 1.56
N ARG A 252 12.45 3.94 0.47
CA ARG A 252 11.37 4.74 -0.13
C ARG A 252 10.34 3.80 -0.75
N LEU A 253 9.06 4.16 -0.70
CA LEU A 253 7.97 3.33 -1.21
C LEU A 253 7.21 4.03 -2.34
N ASP A 254 7.05 3.40 -3.49
CA ASP A 254 6.21 3.92 -4.58
C ASP A 254 4.73 3.96 -4.13
N TRP A 255 4.30 2.92 -3.43
CA TRP A 255 2.93 2.77 -2.96
C TRP A 255 2.76 1.84 -1.77
N VAL A 256 1.65 2.04 -1.06
CA VAL A 256 1.15 1.19 0.03
C VAL A 256 -0.28 0.74 -0.28
N ALA A 257 -0.58 -0.54 -0.09
CA ALA A 257 -1.87 -1.15 -0.38
C ALA A 257 -2.49 -1.82 0.84
N TYR A 258 -3.72 -1.43 1.15
CA TYR A 258 -4.63 -2.13 2.04
C TYR A 258 -5.42 -3.14 1.22
N LYS A 259 -4.83 -4.33 1.10
CA LYS A 259 -5.38 -5.40 0.27
C LYS A 259 -6.35 -6.27 1.06
N ASN A 260 -7.52 -6.47 0.46
CA ASN A 260 -8.44 -7.55 0.76
C ASN A 260 -8.28 -8.65 -0.32
N GLN A 261 -8.93 -9.80 -0.18
CA GLN A 261 -8.89 -10.91 -1.13
C GLN A 261 -9.14 -10.47 -2.58
N PHE A 262 -10.24 -9.74 -2.82
CA PHE A 262 -10.69 -9.38 -4.17
C PHE A 262 -10.58 -7.89 -4.51
N PHE A 263 -10.30 -7.04 -3.54
CA PHE A 263 -10.26 -5.59 -3.70
C PHE A 263 -9.08 -5.00 -2.94
N SER A 264 -8.60 -3.84 -3.36
CA SER A 264 -7.56 -3.10 -2.65
C SER A 264 -7.86 -1.61 -2.66
N SER A 265 -7.51 -0.95 -1.56
CA SER A 265 -7.23 0.49 -1.55
C SER A 265 -5.71 0.65 -1.63
N VAL A 266 -5.19 1.35 -2.63
CA VAL A 266 -3.76 1.62 -2.82
C VAL A 266 -3.55 3.11 -2.82
N PHE A 267 -2.52 3.56 -2.11
CA PHE A 267 -2.07 4.93 -2.11
C PHE A 267 -0.67 5.00 -2.71
N ILE A 268 -0.50 5.86 -3.70
CA ILE A 268 0.66 5.92 -4.61
C ILE A 268 1.18 7.35 -4.59
N SER A 269 2.50 7.56 -4.62
CA SER A 269 3.12 8.88 -4.76
C SER A 269 4.01 8.92 -5.99
N ASP A 270 3.97 10.03 -6.74
CA ASP A 270 4.92 10.27 -7.83
C ASP A 270 6.30 10.74 -7.29
N HIS A 271 6.39 11.11 -6.00
CA HIS A 271 7.64 11.48 -5.31
C HIS A 271 8.04 10.45 -4.23
N ASP A 272 7.48 9.25 -4.28
CA ASP A 272 7.62 8.18 -3.29
C ASP A 272 7.15 8.59 -1.87
N PHE A 273 7.05 7.60 -1.00
CA PHE A 273 6.83 7.76 0.43
C PHE A 273 8.10 7.42 1.19
N ASP A 274 8.52 8.34 2.05
CA ASP A 274 9.64 8.17 2.96
C ASP A 274 9.15 7.96 4.40
N LYS A 275 10.09 7.62 5.28
CA LYS A 275 9.88 7.45 6.72
C LYS A 275 8.65 6.59 7.07
N SER A 276 8.40 5.53 6.31
CA SER A 276 7.17 4.76 6.38
C SER A 276 7.13 3.82 7.60
N LYS A 277 6.02 3.87 8.34
CA LYS A 277 5.69 2.96 9.43
C LYS A 277 4.34 2.32 9.16
N LEU A 278 4.35 1.02 8.93
CA LEU A 278 3.20 0.25 8.44
C LEU A 278 2.72 -0.71 9.54
N ALA A 279 1.42 -0.83 9.74
CA ALA A 279 0.85 -1.80 10.66
C ALA A 279 -0.39 -2.48 10.09
N SER A 280 -0.54 -3.75 10.44
CA SER A 280 -1.66 -4.61 10.09
C SER A 280 -2.06 -5.42 11.30
N LYS A 281 -3.32 -5.30 11.73
CA LYS A 281 -3.88 -6.04 12.87
C LYS A 281 -5.12 -6.82 12.45
N PRO A 282 -5.15 -8.16 12.60
CA PRO A 282 -6.37 -8.95 12.38
C PRO A 282 -7.51 -8.50 13.31
N GLU A 283 -8.72 -8.46 12.77
CA GLU A 283 -9.95 -8.23 13.53
C GLU A 283 -10.57 -9.55 13.95
N ASN A 284 -11.41 -9.57 14.98
CA ASN A 284 -12.03 -10.81 15.43
C ASN A 284 -13.07 -11.31 14.42
N GLN A 285 -13.14 -12.63 14.22
CA GLN A 285 -14.19 -13.27 13.42
C GLN A 285 -15.58 -12.90 13.97
N GLY A 286 -16.50 -12.53 13.08
CA GLY A 286 -17.85 -12.09 13.44
C GLY A 286 -17.98 -10.59 13.74
N SER A 287 -16.87 -9.83 13.72
CA SER A 287 -16.91 -8.37 13.87
C SER A 287 -17.47 -7.62 12.66
N GLY A 288 -17.55 -8.27 11.49
CA GLY A 288 -17.83 -7.64 10.20
C GLY A 288 -16.59 -7.06 9.51
N TYR A 289 -15.40 -7.23 10.10
CA TYR A 289 -14.13 -6.73 9.59
C TYR A 289 -13.07 -7.83 9.55
N ILE A 290 -12.11 -7.68 8.65
CA ILE A 290 -10.99 -8.62 8.47
C ILE A 290 -9.75 -8.12 9.18
N LYS A 291 -9.34 -6.87 8.94
CA LYS A 291 -8.11 -6.27 9.44
C LYS A 291 -8.26 -4.77 9.66
N SER A 292 -7.51 -4.23 10.60
CA SER A 292 -7.23 -2.81 10.73
C SER A 292 -5.83 -2.53 10.18
N TYR A 293 -5.74 -1.64 9.21
CA TYR A 293 -4.50 -1.21 8.58
C TYR A 293 -4.18 0.24 8.93
N SER A 294 -2.89 0.53 9.09
CA SER A 294 -2.40 1.90 9.23
C SER A 294 -1.05 2.09 8.57
N ALA A 295 -0.82 3.28 8.07
CA ALA A 295 0.43 3.70 7.49
C ALA A 295 0.67 5.16 7.90
N GLU A 296 1.82 5.39 8.51
CA GLU A 296 2.37 6.72 8.79
C GLU A 296 3.57 6.89 7.87
N MET A 297 3.62 7.96 7.08
CA MET A 297 4.64 8.17 6.06
C MET A 297 4.81 9.66 5.80
N ASN A 298 5.78 10.05 5.01
CA ASN A 298 5.83 11.40 4.47
C ASN A 298 6.17 11.40 2.98
N THR A 299 5.85 12.50 2.30
CA THR A 299 6.21 12.69 0.90
C THR A 299 6.52 14.16 0.64
N PHE A 300 7.02 14.45 -0.55
CA PHE A 300 7.39 15.80 -0.99
C PHE A 300 6.24 16.80 -0.82
N PHE A 301 6.56 18.03 -0.42
CA PHE A 301 5.62 19.15 -0.41
C PHE A 301 6.34 20.46 -0.65
N ASP A 302 5.83 21.27 -1.57
CA ASP A 302 6.35 22.60 -1.87
C ASP A 302 5.43 23.70 -1.31
N PRO A 303 5.84 24.44 -0.25
CA PRO A 303 5.04 25.52 0.30
C PRO A 303 4.92 26.73 -0.64
N THR A 304 5.77 26.83 -1.67
CA THR A 304 5.69 27.89 -2.68
C THR A 304 4.59 27.64 -3.73
N GLY A 305 4.20 26.37 -3.90
CA GLY A 305 3.18 25.96 -4.86
C GLY A 305 3.65 25.89 -6.32
N VAL A 306 4.96 26.00 -6.57
CA VAL A 306 5.54 25.87 -7.91
C VAL A 306 5.44 24.42 -8.38
N GLU A 307 5.84 23.48 -7.52
CA GLU A 307 5.73 22.04 -7.78
C GLU A 307 4.67 21.42 -6.87
N PRO A 308 3.55 20.91 -7.40
CA PRO A 308 2.53 20.29 -6.56
C PRO A 308 2.98 18.90 -6.08
N THR A 309 2.49 18.47 -4.91
CA THR A 309 2.58 17.07 -4.50
C THR A 309 1.54 16.27 -5.27
N VAL A 310 1.97 15.29 -6.06
CA VAL A 310 1.07 14.45 -6.87
C VAL A 310 1.06 13.03 -6.34
N MET A 311 -0.14 12.54 -6.01
CA MET A 311 -0.40 11.20 -5.49
C MET A 311 -1.63 10.62 -6.16
N HIS A 312 -1.88 9.32 -5.96
CA HIS A 312 -3.02 8.63 -6.54
C HIS A 312 -3.62 7.63 -5.58
N PHE A 313 -4.95 7.52 -5.61
CA PHE A 313 -5.68 6.43 -4.98
C PHE A 313 -6.19 5.45 -6.04
N TYR A 314 -5.85 4.18 -5.90
CA TYR A 314 -6.58 3.10 -6.57
C TYR A 314 -7.53 2.46 -5.56
N ILE A 315 -8.83 2.51 -5.80
CA ILE A 315 -9.83 1.83 -4.96
C ILE A 315 -10.69 0.95 -5.86
N GLY A 316 -10.34 -0.33 -5.93
CA GLY A 316 -10.90 -1.19 -6.98
C GLY A 316 -10.59 -2.68 -6.85
N PRO A 317 -10.97 -3.47 -7.86
CA PRO A 317 -10.81 -4.93 -7.85
C PRO A 317 -9.35 -5.36 -8.05
N ASN A 318 -8.99 -6.52 -7.53
CA ASN A 318 -7.69 -7.17 -7.75
C ASN A 318 -7.68 -7.95 -9.08
N HIS A 319 -8.04 -7.27 -10.18
CA HIS A 319 -8.08 -7.84 -11.51
C HIS A 319 -6.76 -7.63 -12.23
N TYR A 320 -6.04 -8.71 -12.53
CA TYR A 320 -4.69 -8.68 -13.11
C TYR A 320 -4.58 -7.78 -14.35
N LYS A 321 -5.49 -7.93 -15.32
CA LYS A 321 -5.47 -7.14 -16.56
C LYS A 321 -5.83 -5.67 -16.34
N THR A 322 -6.73 -5.38 -15.40
CA THR A 322 -7.09 -4.00 -15.03
C THR A 322 -5.89 -3.29 -14.42
N LEU A 323 -5.25 -3.91 -13.43
CA LEU A 323 -4.09 -3.37 -12.74
C LEU A 323 -2.90 -3.19 -13.69
N ARG A 324 -2.60 -4.22 -14.51
CA ARG A 324 -1.51 -4.14 -15.50
C ARG A 324 -1.77 -3.11 -16.60
N ALA A 325 -3.03 -2.75 -16.87
CA ALA A 325 -3.35 -1.73 -17.85
C ALA A 325 -2.98 -0.31 -17.36
N LEU A 326 -2.86 -0.11 -16.04
CA LEU A 326 -2.49 1.19 -15.46
C LEU A 326 -1.05 1.61 -15.80
N ASP A 327 -0.18 0.64 -16.07
CA ASP A 327 1.22 0.90 -16.47
C ASP A 327 1.39 1.19 -17.97
N LYS A 328 0.31 1.12 -18.77
CA LYS A 328 0.41 1.36 -20.21
C LYS A 328 0.77 2.82 -20.48
N GLY A 329 1.92 3.04 -21.11
CA GLY A 329 2.39 4.38 -21.49
C GLY A 329 3.10 5.14 -20.36
N ARG A 330 3.30 4.52 -19.20
CA ARG A 330 4.10 5.09 -18.11
C ARG A 330 5.58 4.74 -18.27
N THR A 331 6.45 5.70 -18.00
CA THR A 331 7.90 5.47 -17.93
C THR A 331 8.24 4.68 -16.66
N GLU A 332 7.67 5.11 -15.53
CA GLU A 332 7.77 4.46 -14.23
C GLU A 332 6.49 3.67 -13.97
N LYS A 333 6.65 2.36 -13.84
CA LYS A 333 5.53 1.43 -13.67
C LYS A 333 5.19 1.32 -12.20
N TRP A 334 3.90 1.37 -11.89
CA TRP A 334 3.40 1.08 -10.56
C TRP A 334 3.40 -0.42 -10.27
N GLU A 335 3.27 -1.28 -11.29
CA GLU A 335 3.29 -2.74 -11.14
C GLU A 335 2.22 -3.26 -10.16
N LEU A 336 1.07 -2.58 -10.09
CA LEU A 336 -0.01 -2.93 -9.16
C LEU A 336 -0.57 -4.34 -9.40
N ASP A 337 -0.30 -4.97 -10.55
CA ASP A 337 -0.68 -6.35 -10.83
C ASP A 337 0.03 -7.39 -9.96
N ASP A 338 1.05 -6.98 -9.19
CA ASP A 338 1.64 -7.77 -8.10
C ASP A 338 0.72 -7.98 -6.91
N LEU A 339 -0.30 -7.12 -6.72
CA LEU A 339 -1.34 -7.34 -5.70
C LEU A 339 -2.12 -8.65 -5.93
N VAL A 340 -2.15 -9.13 -7.18
CA VAL A 340 -2.82 -10.40 -7.53
C VAL A 340 -1.89 -11.58 -7.27
N TYR A 341 -2.28 -12.41 -6.30
CA TYR A 341 -1.55 -13.66 -6.03
C TYR A 341 -1.85 -14.68 -7.12
N LEU A 342 -0.87 -14.89 -8.00
CA LEU A 342 -0.95 -15.86 -9.10
C LEU A 342 -0.15 -17.14 -8.81
N GLY A 343 0.27 -17.38 -7.56
CA GLY A 343 1.11 -18.51 -7.17
C GLY A 343 2.60 -18.18 -7.17
N TRP A 344 3.41 -19.18 -6.79
CA TRP A 344 4.88 -19.14 -6.88
C TRP A 344 5.36 -18.83 -8.32
N PRO A 345 6.59 -18.32 -8.52
CA PRO A 345 7.01 -17.68 -9.78
C PRO A 345 6.71 -18.47 -11.06
N ILE A 346 6.93 -19.80 -11.05
CA ILE A 346 6.64 -20.65 -12.22
C ILE A 346 5.14 -20.70 -12.52
N VAL A 347 4.31 -20.84 -11.49
CA VAL A 347 2.84 -20.84 -11.66
C VAL A 347 2.30 -19.45 -11.96
N ARG A 348 2.91 -18.37 -11.43
CA ARG A 348 2.60 -17.00 -11.84
C ARG A 348 2.80 -16.84 -13.34
N TRP A 349 3.94 -17.27 -13.88
CA TRP A 349 4.21 -17.23 -15.32
C TRP A 349 3.16 -18.00 -16.14
N ILE A 350 2.85 -19.24 -15.75
CA ILE A 350 1.79 -20.03 -16.41
C ILE A 350 0.45 -19.30 -16.33
N ASN A 351 0.11 -18.75 -15.16
CA ASN A 351 -1.18 -18.11 -14.97
C ASN A 351 -1.34 -16.84 -15.80
N GLN A 352 -0.29 -16.01 -15.87
CA GLN A 352 -0.27 -14.77 -16.66
C GLN A 352 -0.41 -15.04 -18.16
N TRP A 353 0.33 -16.01 -18.68
CA TRP A 353 0.40 -16.24 -20.13
C TRP A 353 -0.66 -17.21 -20.64
N PHE A 354 -1.05 -18.19 -19.83
CA PHE A 354 -2.00 -19.25 -20.22
C PHE A 354 -3.35 -19.10 -19.52
N THR A 355 -3.41 -19.26 -18.20
CA THR A 355 -4.67 -19.37 -17.44
C THR A 355 -5.62 -18.21 -17.69
N ILE A 356 -5.14 -16.97 -17.51
CA ILE A 356 -5.98 -15.77 -17.63
C ILE A 356 -6.47 -15.60 -19.06
N ASN A 357 -5.61 -15.81 -20.07
CA ASN A 357 -6.00 -15.63 -21.47
C ASN A 357 -6.98 -16.69 -21.96
N VAL A 358 -6.81 -17.95 -21.55
CA VAL A 358 -7.75 -19.02 -21.87
C VAL A 358 -9.08 -18.81 -21.15
N PHE A 359 -9.06 -18.40 -19.88
CA PHE A 359 -10.26 -18.08 -19.12
C PHE A 359 -11.07 -16.96 -19.79
N ASP A 360 -10.40 -15.87 -20.19
CA ASP A 360 -11.06 -14.75 -20.85
C ASP A 360 -11.60 -15.13 -22.23
N TRP A 361 -10.85 -15.93 -23.00
CA TRP A 361 -11.33 -16.44 -24.28
C TRP A 361 -12.59 -17.30 -24.11
N LEU A 362 -12.57 -18.25 -23.17
CA LEU A 362 -13.72 -19.10 -22.86
C LEU A 362 -14.92 -18.31 -22.31
N SER A 363 -14.67 -17.25 -21.54
CA SER A 363 -15.73 -16.38 -21.03
C SER A 363 -16.31 -15.50 -22.16
N SER A 364 -15.48 -15.05 -23.10
CA SER A 364 -15.89 -14.18 -24.22
C SER A 364 -16.84 -14.86 -25.21
N ILE A 365 -16.80 -16.18 -25.33
CA ILE A 365 -17.73 -16.97 -26.16
C ILE A 365 -19.09 -17.21 -25.49
N GLY A 366 -19.33 -16.63 -24.31
CA GLY A 366 -20.62 -16.69 -23.60
C GLY A 366 -20.82 -17.93 -22.73
N LEU A 367 -19.76 -18.67 -22.40
CA LEU A 367 -19.86 -19.79 -21.45
C LEU A 367 -20.12 -19.27 -20.02
N SER A 368 -20.97 -19.98 -19.27
CA SER A 368 -21.13 -19.73 -17.85
C SER A 368 -19.85 -20.06 -17.08
N MET A 369 -19.60 -19.41 -15.93
CA MET A 369 -18.39 -19.63 -15.13
C MET A 369 -18.14 -21.11 -14.80
N GLY A 370 -19.19 -21.88 -14.50
CA GLY A 370 -19.07 -23.32 -14.24
C GLY A 370 -18.56 -24.11 -15.45
N MET A 371 -19.04 -23.76 -16.66
CA MET A 371 -18.58 -24.39 -17.91
C MET A 371 -17.16 -23.99 -18.26
N VAL A 372 -16.79 -22.72 -18.04
CA VAL A 372 -15.40 -22.25 -18.22
C VAL A 372 -14.46 -23.08 -17.34
N LEU A 373 -14.76 -23.24 -16.05
CA LEU A 373 -13.93 -24.01 -15.12
C LEU A 373 -13.84 -25.50 -15.51
N LEU A 374 -14.95 -26.09 -15.95
CA LEU A 374 -14.97 -27.48 -16.43
C LEU A 374 -14.06 -27.66 -17.64
N VAL A 375 -14.23 -26.82 -18.68
CA VAL A 375 -13.42 -26.87 -19.91
C VAL A 375 -11.95 -26.61 -19.60
N MET A 376 -11.66 -25.62 -18.76
CA MET A 376 -10.31 -25.32 -18.33
C MET A 376 -9.64 -26.50 -17.62
N THR A 377 -10.38 -27.19 -16.74
CA THR A 377 -9.88 -28.40 -16.06
C THR A 377 -9.58 -29.53 -17.06
N ILE A 378 -10.41 -29.70 -18.09
CA ILE A 378 -10.16 -30.68 -19.16
C ILE A 378 -8.91 -30.31 -19.95
N ILE A 379 -8.77 -29.06 -20.37
CA ILE A 379 -7.60 -28.57 -21.12
C ILE A 379 -6.32 -28.81 -20.31
N ILE A 380 -6.29 -28.43 -19.04
CA ILE A 380 -5.13 -28.65 -18.17
C ILE A 380 -4.83 -30.14 -18.05
N LYS A 381 -5.84 -30.99 -17.83
CA LYS A 381 -5.66 -32.46 -17.77
C LYS A 381 -5.04 -33.01 -19.05
N ILE A 382 -5.49 -32.56 -20.22
CA ILE A 382 -4.93 -32.98 -21.51
C ILE A 382 -3.47 -32.56 -21.65
N ILE A 383 -3.14 -31.32 -21.27
CA ILE A 383 -1.76 -30.80 -21.34
C ILE A 383 -0.81 -31.60 -20.42
N VAL A 384 -1.24 -31.93 -19.20
CA VAL A 384 -0.41 -32.70 -18.25
C VAL A 384 -0.49 -34.22 -18.46
N PHE A 385 -1.39 -34.71 -19.33
CA PHE A 385 -1.62 -36.13 -19.55
C PHE A 385 -0.35 -36.90 -19.98
N PRO A 386 0.50 -36.42 -20.92
CA PRO A 386 1.70 -37.15 -21.32
C PRO A 386 2.69 -37.36 -20.18
N ALA A 387 2.81 -36.38 -19.27
CA ALA A 387 3.67 -36.47 -18.11
C ALA A 387 3.08 -37.40 -17.04
N THR A 388 1.80 -37.24 -16.72
CA THR A 388 1.12 -38.08 -15.72
C THR A 388 1.05 -39.54 -16.16
N TRP A 389 0.83 -39.82 -17.45
CA TRP A 389 0.89 -41.18 -18.00
C TRP A 389 2.24 -41.86 -17.81
N LYS A 390 3.35 -41.13 -18.04
CA LYS A 390 4.70 -41.65 -17.77
C LYS A 390 4.88 -41.97 -16.30
N THR A 391 4.43 -41.10 -15.41
CA THR A 391 4.49 -41.33 -13.95
C THR A 391 3.66 -42.55 -13.55
N TYR A 392 2.41 -42.67 -14.00
CA TYR A 392 1.57 -43.84 -13.72
C TYR A 392 2.21 -45.14 -14.19
N ARG A 393 2.78 -45.15 -15.41
CA ARG A 393 3.51 -46.32 -15.94
C ARG A 393 4.74 -46.65 -15.09
N SER A 394 5.46 -45.66 -14.58
CA SER A 394 6.61 -45.86 -13.69
C SER A 394 6.17 -46.43 -12.34
N SER A 395 5.16 -45.85 -11.71
CA SER A 395 4.62 -46.34 -10.42
C SER A 395 4.04 -47.75 -10.53
N ALA A 396 3.40 -48.09 -11.65
CA ALA A 396 2.92 -49.45 -11.90
C ALA A 396 4.07 -50.46 -11.98
N LYS A 397 5.20 -50.09 -12.58
CA LYS A 397 6.41 -50.95 -12.64
C LYS A 397 7.10 -51.12 -11.29
N MET A 398 7.03 -50.14 -10.39
CA MET A 398 7.65 -50.21 -9.06
C MET A 398 6.87 -51.05 -8.05
N ARG A 399 5.61 -51.40 -8.33
CA ARG A 399 4.79 -52.27 -7.47
C ARG A 399 4.94 -53.76 -7.79
N VAL A 400 5.72 -54.12 -8.82
CA VAL A 400 6.00 -55.50 -9.25
C VAL A 400 7.33 -55.97 -8.69
#